data_AF-A0A660U3X1-F1
#
_entry.id   AF-A0A660U3X1-F1
#
_cell.length_a   1.000
_cell.length_b   1.000
_cell.length_c   1.000
_cell.angle_alpha   90.00
_cell.angle_beta   90.00
_cell.angle_gamma   90.00
#
_symmetry.space_group_name_H-M   'P 1'
#
loop_
_entity.id
_entity.type
_entity.pdbx_description
1 polymer ?
#
loop_
_entity_poly.entity_id
_entity_poly.type
_entity_poly.pdbx_seq_one_letter_code
_entity_poly.pdbx_strand_id
1 'polypeptide(L)'
;EPLKKVNSVLFTVVESFSGLFYVGIGIAGIFLAGGFLDNSILPLGEFGTLLSAGVLPVIYIFVGLKVGSELSGLLTKFQETQEEN
;
A
#
# COMPACT_ATOMS: atom_id res chain seq x y z
N GLU A 1 15.23 14.16 18.99
CA GLU A 1 14.00 14.85 18.55
C GLU A 1 12.81 13.87 18.52
N PRO A 2 11.80 14.02 19.37
CA PRO A 2 10.65 13.10 19.43
C PRO A 2 9.84 13.04 18.12
N LEU A 3 9.81 14.13 17.34
CA LEU A 3 9.06 14.21 16.08
C LEU A 3 9.65 13.32 14.97
N LYS A 4 10.98 13.22 14.86
CA LYS A 4 11.68 12.35 13.88
C LYS A 4 11.36 10.86 14.13
N LYS A 5 11.27 10.47 15.41
CA LYS A 5 10.96 9.09 15.83
C LYS A 5 9.50 8.69 15.56
N VAL A 6 8.56 9.64 15.63
CA VAL A 6 7.15 9.41 15.30
C VAL A 6 6.97 9.16 13.80
N ASN A 7 7.72 9.86 12.95
CA ASN A 7 7.61 9.72 11.50
C ASN A 7 8.09 8.35 10.99
N SER A 8 9.20 7.84 11.53
CA SER A 8 9.71 6.52 11.12
C SER A 8 8.78 5.38 11.53
N VAL A 9 8.19 5.43 12.73
CA VAL A 9 7.19 4.45 13.18
C VAL A 9 5.96 4.47 12.28
N LEU A 10 5.47 5.66 11.92
CA LEU A 10 4.30 5.80 11.04
C LEU A 10 4.56 5.15 9.68
N PHE A 11 5.70 5.44 9.03
CA PHE A 11 6.04 4.84 7.74
C PHE A 11 6.11 3.32 7.80
N THR A 12 6.74 2.75 8.84
CA THR A 12 6.81 1.29 9.02
C THR A 12 5.43 0.67 9.25
N VAL A 13 4.56 1.32 10.02
CA VAL A 13 3.19 0.85 10.25
C VAL A 13 2.39 0.86 8.95
N VAL A 14 2.43 1.96 8.19
CA VAL A 14 1.71 2.06 6.91
C VAL A 14 2.24 1.05 5.91
N GLU A 15 3.57 0.86 5.81
CA GLU A 15 4.19 -0.15 4.94
C GLU A 15 3.71 -1.57 5.30
N SER A 16 3.78 -1.93 6.58
CA SER A 16 3.41 -3.27 7.03
C SER A 16 1.90 -3.53 6.86
N PHE A 17 1.08 -2.54 7.22
CA PHE A 17 -0.37 -2.63 7.11
C PHE A 17 -0.84 -2.75 5.65
N SER A 18 -0.26 -1.94 4.75
CA SER A 18 -0.58 -2.01 3.32
C SER A 18 -0.13 -3.31 2.68
N GLY A 19 1.05 -3.84 3.04
CA GLY A 19 1.49 -5.16 2.62
C GLY A 19 0.57 -6.29 3.11
N LEU A 20 0.15 -6.24 4.37
CA LEU A 20 -0.80 -7.20 4.93
C LEU A 20 -2.16 -7.15 4.21
N PHE A 21 -2.67 -5.95 3.94
CA PHE A 21 -3.92 -5.76 3.20
C PHE A 21 -3.84 -6.32 1.78
N TYR A 22 -2.73 -6.09 1.08
CA TYR A 22 -2.50 -6.63 -0.26
C TYR A 22 -2.57 -8.16 -0.28
N VAL A 23 -1.89 -8.83 0.65
CA VAL A 23 -1.93 -10.29 0.79
C VAL A 23 -3.33 -10.75 1.18
N GLY A 24 -4.00 -10.05 2.09
CA GLY A 24 -5.37 -10.35 2.52
C GLY A 24 -6.38 -10.32 1.37
N ILE A 25 -6.32 -9.29 0.51
CA ILE A 25 -7.15 -9.20 -0.70
C ILE A 25 -6.81 -10.34 -1.66
N GLY A 26 -5.53 -10.66 -1.84
CA GLY A 26 -5.11 -11.75 -2.69
C GLY A 26 -5.66 -13.10 -2.26
N ILE A 27 -5.59 -13.40 -0.96
CA ILE A 27 -6.17 -14.61 -0.36
C ILE A 27 -7.70 -14.60 -0.50
N ALA A 28 -8.35 -13.45 -0.26
CA ALA A 28 -9.80 -13.31 -0.47
C ALA A 28 -10.21 -13.65 -1.90
N GLY A 29 -9.40 -13.29 -2.91
CA GLY A 29 -9.62 -13.68 -4.30
C GLY A 29 -9.70 -15.18 -4.51
N ILE A 30 -8.85 -15.94 -3.83
CA ILE A 30 -8.85 -17.42 -3.93
C ILE A 30 -10.20 -17.96 -3.46
N PHE A 31 -10.70 -17.47 -2.31
CA PHE A 31 -11.93 -17.99 -1.70
C PHE A 31 -13.21 -17.44 -2.34
N LEU A 32 -13.21 -16.20 -2.82
CA LEU A 32 -14.43 -15.50 -3.27
C LEU A 32 -14.59 -15.44 -4.79
N ALA A 33 -13.50 -15.51 -5.54
CA ALA A 33 -13.49 -15.31 -6.99
C ALA A 33 -12.73 -16.41 -7.77
N GLY A 34 -12.11 -17.38 -7.08
CA GLY A 34 -11.49 -18.56 -7.69
C GLY A 34 -10.03 -18.37 -8.12
N GLY A 35 -9.40 -17.24 -7.81
CA GLY A 35 -8.01 -16.94 -8.18
C GLY A 35 -7.35 -15.92 -7.25
N PHE A 36 -6.05 -16.04 -7.02
CA PHE A 36 -5.30 -15.07 -6.23
C PHE A 36 -5.34 -13.68 -6.89
N LEU A 37 -5.71 -12.65 -6.12
CA LEU A 37 -5.92 -11.27 -6.60
C LEU A 37 -6.89 -11.15 -7.79
N ASP A 38 -7.85 -12.07 -7.90
CA ASP A 38 -8.90 -11.94 -8.91
C ASP A 38 -9.64 -10.60 -8.72
N ASN A 39 -9.82 -9.85 -9.80
CA ASN A 39 -10.42 -8.52 -9.73
C ASN A 39 -11.94 -8.55 -9.50
N SER A 40 -12.57 -9.71 -9.70
CA SER A 40 -14.01 -9.95 -9.60
C SER A 40 -14.50 -10.09 -8.16
N ILE A 41 -13.61 -9.96 -7.16
CA ILE A 41 -14.00 -9.87 -5.74
C ILE A 41 -14.97 -8.71 -5.52
N LEU A 42 -14.79 -7.61 -6.26
CA LEU A 42 -15.71 -6.49 -6.32
C LEU A 42 -16.33 -6.41 -7.72
N PRO A 43 -17.60 -5.96 -7.85
CA PRO A 43 -18.22 -5.80 -9.15
C PRO A 43 -17.46 -4.79 -10.02
N LEU A 44 -17.39 -5.08 -11.31
CA LEU A 44 -16.85 -4.15 -12.30
C LEU A 44 -17.75 -2.91 -12.37
N GLY A 45 -17.13 -1.74 -12.44
CA GLY A 45 -17.83 -0.48 -12.69
C GLY A 45 -17.99 -0.19 -14.17
N GLU A 46 -18.45 1.01 -14.50
CA GLU A 46 -18.58 1.45 -15.88
C GLU A 46 -17.20 1.71 -16.49
N PHE A 47 -16.96 1.18 -17.69
CA PHE A 47 -15.71 1.40 -18.41
C PHE A 47 -15.42 2.89 -18.61
N GLY A 48 -14.17 3.30 -18.36
CA GLY A 48 -13.76 4.71 -18.42
C GLY A 48 -14.00 5.51 -17.15
N THR A 49 -14.61 4.92 -16.11
CA THR A 49 -14.72 5.54 -14.78
C THR A 49 -13.57 5.14 -13.86
N LEU A 50 -13.35 5.94 -12.80
CA LEU A 50 -12.28 5.71 -11.81
C LEU A 50 -12.39 4.34 -11.11
N LEU A 51 -13.61 3.85 -10.90
CA LEU A 51 -13.90 2.57 -10.22
C LEU A 51 -14.34 1.49 -11.20
N SER A 52 -13.71 1.44 -12.37
CA SER A 52 -14.09 0.51 -13.46
C SER A 52 -13.56 -0.92 -13.27
N ALA A 53 -12.43 -1.09 -12.59
CA ALA A 53 -11.62 -2.31 -12.65
C ALA A 53 -11.79 -3.27 -11.45
N GLY A 54 -12.99 -3.31 -10.85
CA GLY A 54 -13.29 -4.17 -9.70
C GLY A 54 -12.44 -3.80 -8.48
N VAL A 55 -11.72 -4.75 -7.90
CA VAL A 55 -10.90 -4.54 -6.69
C VAL A 55 -9.57 -3.80 -6.95
N LEU A 56 -9.19 -3.60 -8.22
CA LEU A 56 -7.89 -3.00 -8.59
C LEU A 56 -7.64 -1.59 -8.02
N PRO A 57 -8.60 -0.64 -8.01
CA PRO A 57 -8.39 0.68 -7.41
C PRO A 57 -7.98 0.59 -5.92
N VAL A 58 -8.59 -0.35 -5.18
CA VAL A 58 -8.26 -0.59 -3.77
C VAL A 58 -6.83 -1.13 -3.64
N ILE A 59 -6.47 -2.12 -4.48
CA ILE A 59 -5.10 -2.65 -4.53
C ILE A 59 -4.09 -1.52 -4.78
N TYR A 60 -4.34 -0.67 -5.77
CA TYR A 60 -3.43 0.42 -6.12
C TYR A 60 -3.27 1.47 -5.03
N ILE A 61 -4.33 1.76 -4.26
CA ILE A 61 -4.22 2.62 -3.08
C ILE A 61 -3.24 2.02 -2.07
N PHE A 62 -3.39 0.74 -1.71
CA PHE A 62 -2.51 0.10 -0.73
C PHE A 62 -1.08 -0.05 -1.25
N VAL A 63 -0.88 -0.43 -2.51
CA VAL A 63 0.45 -0.48 -3.13
C VAL A 63 1.11 0.90 -3.11
N GLY A 64 0.36 1.95 -3.46
CA GLY A 64 0.84 3.34 -3.39
C GLY A 64 1.22 3.76 -1.98
N LEU A 65 0.41 3.42 -0.97
CA LEU A 65 0.72 3.68 0.43
C LEU A 65 2.00 2.97 0.88
N LYS A 66 2.19 1.69 0.51
CA LYS A 66 3.40 0.93 0.83
C LYS A 66 4.64 1.61 0.25
N VAL A 67 4.66 1.77 -1.07
CA VAL A 67 5.80 2.30 -1.81
C VAL A 67 6.09 3.75 -1.39
N GLY A 68 5.06 4.57 -1.22
CA GLY A 68 5.20 5.95 -0.76
C GLY A 68 5.81 6.05 0.64
N SER A 69 5.40 5.17 1.57
CA SER A 69 5.96 5.13 2.93
C SER A 69 7.41 4.67 2.94
N GLU A 70 7.74 3.65 2.13
CA GLU A 70 9.11 3.13 1.99
C GLU A 70 10.06 4.21 1.44
N LEU A 71 9.67 4.89 0.36
CA LEU A 71 10.46 5.99 -0.22
C LEU A 71 10.60 7.17 0.76
N SER A 72 9.54 7.53 1.48
CA SER A 72 9.58 8.61 2.49
C SER A 72 10.52 8.27 3.65
N GLY A 73 10.52 7.00 4.09
CA GLY A 73 11.44 6.51 5.11
C GLY A 73 12.89 6.51 4.63
N LEU A 74 13.16 6.13 3.38
CA LEU A 74 14.50 6.17 2.79
C LEU A 74 15.03 7.61 2.66
N LEU A 75 14.19 8.55 2.21
CA LEU A 75 14.57 9.96 2.10
C LEU A 75 14.92 10.56 3.46
N THR A 76 14.13 10.24 4.49
CA THR A 76 14.40 10.71 5.87
C THR A 76 15.75 10.19 6.37
N LYS A 77 16.06 8.91 6.16
CA LYS A 77 17.35 8.31 6.52
C LYS A 77 18.51 8.95 5.76
N PHE A 78 18.33 9.22 4.46
CA PHE A 78 19.35 9.86 3.64
C PHE A 78 19.67 11.27 4.12
N GLN A 79 18.66 12.07 4.49
CA GLN A 79 18.86 13.40 5.06
C GLN A 79 19.64 13.34 6.38
N GLU A 80 19.33 12.38 7.25
CA GLU A 80 20.05 12.19 8.52
C GLU A 80 21.53 11.87 8.30
N THR A 81 21.85 10.98 7.35
CA THR A 81 23.25 10.65 7.02
C THR A 81 24.04 11.85 6.48
N GLN A 82 23.39 12.82 5.84
CA GLN A 82 24.04 14.02 5.33
C GLN A 82 24.27 15.09 6.40
N GLU A 83 23.45 15.13 7.46
CA GLU A 83 23.66 16.02 8.61
C GLU A 83 24.81 15.55 9.51
N GLU A 84 25.15 14.26 9.47
CA GLU A 84 26.21 13.64 10.27
C GLU A 84 27.62 13.71 9.63
N ASN A 85 27.71 14.07 8.34
CA ASN A 85 28.97 14.23 7.58
C ASN A 85 29.33 15.70 7.35
#